data_AF-A0A6H2CX44-F1
#
_entry.id   AF-A0A6H2CX44-F1
#
_cell.length_a   1.000
_cell.length_b   1.000
_cell.length_c   1.000
_cell.angle_alpha   90.00
_cell.angle_beta   90.00
_cell.angle_gamma   90.00
#
_symmetry.space_group_name_H-M   'P 1'
#
loop_
_entity.id
_entity.type
_entity.pdbx_description
1 polymer ?
#
loop_
_entity_poly.entity_id
_entity_poly.type
_entity_poly.pdbx_seq_one_letter_code
_entity_poly.pdbx_strand_id
1 'polypeptide(L)'
;MIVALAVLNPDRNHYSVCKARFTKIIAIVLCLASLCCVHVVLAPSAWAQDSKPVRLVGFDYPPFYQDEDGVLDGIAVELGKQLFARLEMQMSLSVFPLKRSLEMLENGEADATLILIKTPERSKYLLFSNAVMTVRGLIWSASGLRERAVHFDRLEDLRRYKIGVTRGYSYGPKFDELLKSMHVDVANSDYLNYVKLVAGRIEIFPGNEIVAAGLFKKHPELRGKVVHSDKSFIEWVLRIAVSKKSKLVDMMPQINEELGKMKVEGVIDAIIRKYTE
;
A
#
# COMPACT_ATOMS: atom_id res chain seq x y z
N MET A 1 90.06 -16.13 74.82
CA MET A 1 89.10 -15.34 75.61
C MET A 1 88.49 -14.28 74.69
N ILE A 2 87.21 -14.46 74.33
CA ILE A 2 86.22 -13.43 73.93
C ILE A 2 86.43 -12.70 72.56
N VAL A 3 85.64 -13.10 71.52
CA VAL A 3 84.57 -12.33 70.78
C VAL A 3 85.13 -11.40 69.68
N ALA A 4 84.66 -11.27 68.42
CA ALA A 4 83.29 -11.22 67.88
C ALA A 4 83.19 -11.49 66.35
N LEU A 5 81.95 -11.75 65.91
CA LEU A 5 81.40 -11.82 64.55
C LEU A 5 81.71 -10.61 63.64
N ALA A 6 81.74 -10.83 62.31
CA ALA A 6 80.81 -10.22 61.31
C ALA A 6 81.28 -10.57 59.88
N VAL A 7 80.55 -11.42 59.14
CA VAL A 7 79.50 -11.09 58.14
C VAL A 7 80.04 -10.68 56.76
N LEU A 8 79.69 -11.55 55.80
CA LEU A 8 79.78 -11.45 54.34
C LEU A 8 79.00 -10.24 53.78
N ASN A 9 79.47 -9.64 52.68
CA ASN A 9 78.58 -9.27 51.59
C ASN A 9 79.34 -9.06 50.25
N PRO A 10 78.89 -9.67 49.14
CA PRO A 10 79.44 -9.43 47.81
C PRO A 10 78.67 -8.36 47.01
N ASP A 11 79.41 -7.82 46.05
CA ASP A 11 79.12 -6.88 44.99
C ASP A 11 77.65 -6.60 44.60
N ARG A 12 77.26 -5.34 44.83
CA ARG A 12 76.13 -4.67 44.18
C ARG A 12 76.57 -4.13 42.82
N ASN A 13 76.38 -4.86 41.72
CA ASN A 13 76.27 -4.17 40.42
C ASN A 13 75.54 -4.90 39.28
N HIS A 14 74.96 -6.08 39.49
CA HIS A 14 74.28 -6.82 38.41
C HIS A 14 72.76 -6.60 38.28
N TYR A 15 72.13 -5.82 39.18
CA TYR A 15 70.66 -5.71 39.23
C TYR A 15 70.02 -4.57 38.40
N SER A 16 70.78 -3.58 37.89
CA SER A 16 70.18 -2.40 37.24
C SER A 16 69.89 -2.59 35.74
N VAL A 17 70.61 -3.49 35.06
CA VAL A 17 70.50 -3.65 33.59
C VAL A 17 69.32 -4.54 33.19
N CYS A 18 68.86 -5.44 34.07
CA CYS A 18 67.76 -6.36 33.77
C CYS A 18 66.36 -5.70 33.85
N LYS A 19 66.17 -4.71 34.73
CA LYS A 19 64.87 -4.01 34.91
C LYS A 19 64.48 -3.14 33.71
N ALA A 20 65.46 -2.53 33.02
CA ALA A 20 65.22 -1.63 31.89
C ALA A 20 64.87 -2.36 30.58
N ARG A 21 65.30 -3.62 30.41
CA ARG A 21 64.93 -4.45 29.26
C ARG A 21 63.54 -5.06 29.40
N PHE A 22 63.11 -5.40 30.63
CA PHE A 22 61.79 -5.98 30.89
C PHE A 22 60.64 -4.95 30.77
N THR A 23 60.85 -3.69 31.16
CA THR A 23 59.84 -2.62 31.04
C THR A 23 59.59 -2.21 29.59
N LYS A 24 60.59 -2.28 28.71
CA LYS A 24 60.44 -1.98 27.28
C LYS A 24 59.63 -3.04 26.53
N ILE A 25 59.72 -4.32 26.93
CA ILE A 25 58.97 -5.41 26.29
C ILE A 25 57.48 -5.36 26.68
N ILE A 26 57.16 -5.04 27.94
CA ILE A 26 55.77 -4.89 28.42
C ILE A 26 55.08 -3.69 27.75
N ALA A 27 55.78 -2.58 27.52
CA ALA A 27 55.24 -1.41 26.83
C ALA A 27 54.95 -1.67 25.32
N ILE A 28 55.74 -2.51 24.65
CA ILE A 28 55.54 -2.87 23.24
C ILE A 28 54.35 -3.83 23.08
N VAL A 29 54.16 -4.77 24.00
CA VAL A 29 53.01 -5.70 23.97
C VAL A 29 51.68 -4.99 24.29
N LEU A 30 51.69 -3.99 25.18
CA LEU A 30 50.49 -3.17 25.46
C LEU A 30 50.14 -2.19 24.32
N CYS A 31 51.13 -1.68 23.58
CA CYS A 31 50.87 -0.88 22.37
C CYS A 31 50.33 -1.73 21.20
N LEU A 32 50.77 -2.98 21.04
CA LEU A 32 50.27 -3.88 20.00
C LEU A 32 48.85 -4.39 20.31
N ALA A 33 48.48 -4.57 21.58
CA ALA A 33 47.10 -4.87 21.97
C ALA A 33 46.15 -3.68 21.80
N SER A 34 46.64 -2.45 22.02
CA SER A 34 45.86 -1.23 21.79
C SER A 34 45.68 -0.89 20.30
N LEU A 35 46.58 -1.36 19.43
CA LEU A 35 46.46 -1.17 17.97
C LEU A 35 45.52 -2.19 17.31
N CYS A 36 45.29 -3.36 17.91
CA CYS A 36 44.34 -4.35 17.40
C CYS A 36 42.88 -4.09 17.82
N CYS A 37 42.63 -3.30 18.87
CA CYS A 37 41.27 -3.00 19.34
C CYS A 37 40.61 -1.79 18.67
N VAL A 38 41.33 -1.00 17.87
CA VAL A 38 40.81 0.21 17.20
C VAL A 38 40.60 0.01 15.69
N HIS A 39 40.80 -1.21 15.20
CA HIS A 39 40.49 -1.59 13.81
C HIS A 39 39.40 -2.67 13.71
N VAL A 40 38.44 -2.65 14.65
CA VAL A 40 37.06 -2.96 14.24
C VAL A 40 36.58 -1.74 13.47
N VAL A 41 37.11 -1.62 12.25
CA VAL A 41 36.48 -0.83 11.20
C VAL A 41 35.11 -1.48 11.08
N LEU A 42 34.08 -0.79 11.60
CA LEU A 42 32.73 -0.97 11.12
C LEU A 42 32.85 -0.76 9.61
N ALA A 43 33.00 -1.85 8.86
CA ALA A 43 32.63 -1.84 7.47
C ALA A 43 31.18 -1.37 7.50
N PRO A 44 30.85 -0.18 7.00
CA PRO A 44 29.46 0.15 6.77
C PRO A 44 28.97 -0.99 5.89
N SER A 45 27.98 -1.73 6.37
CA SER A 45 27.35 -2.80 5.63
C SER A 45 27.01 -2.24 4.25
N ALA A 46 27.85 -2.53 3.26
CA ALA A 46 27.70 -2.06 1.89
C ALA A 46 26.60 -2.86 1.17
N TRP A 47 25.61 -3.29 1.93
CA TRP A 47 24.28 -3.63 1.46
C TRP A 47 23.41 -2.41 1.73
N ALA A 48 23.77 -1.27 1.11
CA ALA A 48 22.71 -0.40 0.63
C ALA A 48 21.96 -1.26 -0.39
N GLN A 49 20.96 -2.00 0.10
CA GLN A 49 19.95 -2.62 -0.74
C GLN A 49 19.55 -1.52 -1.70
N ASP A 50 19.71 -1.75 -3.00
CA ASP A 50 19.28 -0.85 -4.07
C ASP A 50 17.76 -0.73 -3.98
N SER A 51 17.28 -0.05 -2.93
CA SER A 51 15.91 -0.08 -2.45
C SER A 51 15.18 1.02 -3.18
N LYS A 52 15.17 0.92 -4.51
CA LYS A 52 14.25 1.70 -5.32
C LYS A 52 12.86 1.49 -4.70
N PRO A 53 12.15 2.57 -4.38
CA PRO A 53 10.86 2.44 -3.72
C PRO A 53 9.93 1.61 -4.61
N VAL A 54 9.07 0.82 -3.97
CA VAL A 54 7.98 0.14 -4.65
C VAL A 54 7.11 1.18 -5.35
N ARG A 55 6.94 1.06 -6.67
CA ARG A 55 6.17 2.03 -7.46
C ARG A 55 4.71 1.64 -7.46
N LEU A 56 3.94 2.29 -6.60
CA LEU A 56 2.51 2.08 -6.49
C LEU A 56 1.75 3.05 -7.40
N VAL A 57 0.67 2.56 -7.99
CA VAL A 57 -0.29 3.40 -8.72
C VAL A 57 -1.67 3.32 -8.10
N GLY A 58 -2.29 4.48 -7.90
CA GLY A 58 -3.67 4.65 -7.49
C GLY A 58 -4.53 5.20 -8.64
N PHE A 59 -5.79 5.50 -8.32
CA PHE A 59 -6.72 6.15 -9.24
C PHE A 59 -7.70 7.03 -8.48
N ASP A 60 -8.36 7.97 -9.16
CA ASP A 60 -9.34 8.89 -8.54
C ASP A 60 -10.53 8.09 -7.99
N TYR A 61 -10.46 7.81 -6.69
CA TYR A 61 -11.36 6.90 -5.99
C TYR A 61 -11.45 7.28 -4.51
N PRO A 62 -11.92 8.49 -4.18
CA PRO A 62 -12.04 8.91 -2.78
C PRO A 62 -13.05 8.00 -2.05
N PRO A 63 -12.88 7.68 -0.76
CA PRO A 63 -11.80 8.05 0.14
C PRO A 63 -10.58 7.12 0.14
N PHE A 64 -10.43 6.25 -0.87
CA PHE A 64 -9.28 5.36 -0.95
C PHE A 64 -8.00 6.10 -1.33
N TYR A 65 -8.13 7.00 -2.31
CA TYR A 65 -7.10 7.95 -2.69
C TYR A 65 -7.71 9.34 -2.67
N GLN A 66 -7.16 10.22 -1.85
CA GLN A 66 -7.55 11.61 -1.72
C GLN A 66 -6.31 12.49 -1.73
N ASP A 67 -6.42 13.61 -2.42
CA ASP A 67 -5.41 14.66 -2.36
C ASP A 67 -5.94 15.73 -1.40
N GLU A 68 -5.32 15.86 -0.23
CA GLU A 68 -5.54 16.94 0.72
C GLU A 68 -4.32 17.86 0.67
N ASP A 69 -4.49 19.03 0.05
CA ASP A 69 -3.48 20.09 -0.05
C ASP A 69 -2.12 19.65 -0.64
N GLY A 70 -2.15 18.76 -1.62
CA GLY A 70 -0.96 18.22 -2.29
C GLY A 70 -0.34 17.02 -1.57
N VAL A 71 -0.95 16.56 -0.47
CA VAL A 71 -0.57 15.36 0.26
C VAL A 71 -1.56 14.25 -0.04
N LEU A 72 -1.04 13.16 -0.61
CA LEU A 72 -1.84 11.98 -0.91
C LEU A 72 -2.15 11.21 0.39
N ASP A 73 -3.44 11.04 0.66
CA ASP A 73 -3.99 10.34 1.82
C ASP A 73 -5.18 9.44 1.43
N GLY A 74 -5.76 8.74 2.41
CA GLY A 74 -6.93 7.88 2.22
C GLY A 74 -6.71 6.43 2.62
N ILE A 75 -7.79 5.65 2.58
CA ILE A 75 -7.84 4.25 3.03
C ILE A 75 -6.72 3.42 2.39
N ALA A 76 -6.57 3.51 1.07
CA ALA A 76 -5.57 2.72 0.36
C ALA A 76 -4.16 3.21 0.67
N VAL A 77 -3.96 4.53 0.78
CA VAL A 77 -2.66 5.12 1.08
C VAL A 77 -2.17 4.70 2.47
N GLU A 78 -3.03 4.78 3.49
CA GLU A 78 -2.70 4.41 4.86
C GLU A 78 -2.47 2.90 5.01
N LEU A 79 -3.28 2.08 4.32
CA LEU A 79 -3.06 0.64 4.19
C LEU A 79 -1.67 0.34 3.61
N GLY A 80 -1.30 1.02 2.51
CA GLY A 80 0.01 0.86 1.88
C GLY A 80 1.15 1.25 2.80
N LYS A 81 1.04 2.42 3.47
CA LYS A 81 2.05 2.90 4.43
C LYS A 81 2.29 1.85 5.53
N GLN A 82 1.22 1.32 6.12
CA GLN A 82 1.32 0.31 7.19
C GLN A 82 1.91 -1.01 6.68
N LEU A 83 1.44 -1.51 5.54
CA LEU A 83 1.91 -2.77 4.97
C LEU A 83 3.39 -2.70 4.59
N PHE A 84 3.81 -1.70 3.82
CA PHE A 84 5.18 -1.60 3.35
C PHE A 84 6.16 -1.23 4.47
N ALA A 85 5.71 -0.52 5.52
CA ALA A 85 6.51 -0.34 6.73
C ALA A 85 6.80 -1.67 7.44
N ARG A 86 5.81 -2.56 7.57
CA ARG A 86 5.98 -3.91 8.15
C ARG A 86 6.88 -4.82 7.32
N LEU A 87 6.91 -4.60 6.01
CA LEU A 87 7.80 -5.30 5.07
C LEU A 87 9.19 -4.64 4.97
N GLU A 88 9.45 -3.57 5.73
CA GLU A 88 10.69 -2.79 5.69
C GLU A 88 11.05 -2.27 4.28
N MET A 89 10.03 -1.91 3.50
CA MET A 89 10.16 -1.40 2.13
C MET A 89 9.70 0.05 2.03
N GLN A 90 10.43 0.85 1.25
CA GLN A 90 9.95 2.16 0.85
C GLN A 90 8.93 2.02 -0.29
N MET A 91 7.94 2.91 -0.33
CA MET A 91 6.98 2.99 -1.42
C MET A 91 6.87 4.42 -1.94
N SER A 92 6.59 4.55 -3.23
CA SER A 92 6.18 5.79 -3.88
C SER A 92 4.82 5.56 -4.53
N LEU A 93 3.88 6.48 -4.38
CA LEU A 93 2.52 6.34 -4.90
C LEU A 93 2.19 7.49 -5.83
N SER A 94 1.59 7.20 -6.98
CA SER A 94 1.08 8.20 -7.92
C SER A 94 -0.32 7.83 -8.39
N VAL A 95 -1.19 8.82 -8.57
CA VAL A 95 -2.60 8.62 -8.95
C VAL A 95 -2.82 8.99 -10.40
N PHE A 96 -3.48 8.11 -11.16
CA PHE A 96 -3.83 8.32 -12.57
C PHE A 96 -5.27 7.85 -12.85
N PRO A 97 -5.89 8.21 -13.98
CA PRO A 97 -7.12 7.55 -14.41
C PRO A 97 -6.95 6.02 -14.43
N LEU A 98 -7.94 5.26 -13.95
CA LEU A 98 -7.80 3.81 -13.73
C LEU A 98 -7.24 3.07 -14.96
N LYS A 99 -7.71 3.41 -16.16
CA LYS A 99 -7.23 2.83 -17.43
C LYS A 99 -5.71 2.94 -17.56
N ARG A 100 -5.13 4.11 -17.26
CA ARG A 100 -3.69 4.36 -17.30
C ARG A 100 -2.96 3.60 -16.20
N SER A 101 -3.50 3.56 -14.98
CA SER A 101 -2.90 2.78 -13.88
C SER A 101 -2.84 1.28 -14.24
N LEU A 102 -3.88 0.74 -14.89
CA LEU A 102 -3.89 -0.64 -15.38
C LEU A 102 -2.85 -0.89 -16.48
N GLU A 103 -2.70 0.04 -17.43
CA GLU A 103 -1.68 -0.03 -18.49
C GLU A 103 -0.25 0.00 -17.91
N MET A 104 0.02 0.88 -16.95
CA MET A 104 1.32 0.94 -16.27
C MET A 104 1.66 -0.36 -15.54
N LEU A 105 0.67 -0.98 -14.88
CA LEU A 105 0.85 -2.28 -14.23
C LEU A 105 1.09 -3.41 -15.25
N GLU A 106 0.36 -3.42 -16.36
CA GLU A 106 0.54 -4.40 -17.44
C GLU A 106 1.93 -4.29 -18.09
N ASN A 107 2.43 -3.06 -18.25
CA ASN A 107 3.73 -2.80 -18.85
C ASN A 107 4.90 -3.02 -17.89
N GLY A 108 4.67 -3.03 -16.57
CA GLY A 108 5.73 -3.12 -15.55
C GLY A 108 6.35 -1.76 -15.19
N GLU A 109 5.69 -0.67 -15.60
CA GLU A 109 6.03 0.70 -15.23
C GLU A 109 5.66 0.99 -13.76
N ALA A 110 4.69 0.25 -13.23
CA ALA A 110 4.32 0.23 -11.82
C ALA A 110 4.36 -1.21 -11.26
N ASP A 111 4.64 -1.32 -9.97
CA ASP A 111 4.80 -2.59 -9.27
C ASP A 111 3.47 -3.12 -8.71
N ALA A 112 2.64 -2.26 -8.14
CA ALA A 112 1.35 -2.67 -7.57
C ALA A 112 0.31 -1.54 -7.48
N THR A 113 -0.94 -1.93 -7.22
CA THR A 113 -2.01 -1.05 -6.73
C THR A 113 -2.65 -1.68 -5.50
N LEU A 114 -3.10 -0.84 -4.56
CA LEU A 114 -3.48 -1.27 -3.21
C LEU A 114 -4.94 -1.76 -3.11
N ILE A 115 -5.78 -1.34 -4.05
CA ILE A 115 -7.19 -1.74 -4.11
C ILE A 115 -7.63 -1.93 -5.56
N LEU A 116 -7.89 -3.18 -5.94
CA LEU A 116 -8.39 -3.52 -7.26
C LEU A 116 -9.29 -4.76 -7.23
N ILE A 117 -10.31 -4.73 -8.07
CA ILE A 117 -11.18 -5.89 -8.30
C ILE A 117 -10.46 -6.90 -9.20
N LYS A 118 -10.43 -8.18 -8.78
CA LYS A 118 -9.88 -9.28 -9.57
C LYS A 118 -10.84 -9.63 -10.72
N THR A 119 -10.31 -9.69 -11.95
CA THR A 119 -11.04 -10.20 -13.13
C THR A 119 -10.17 -11.22 -13.88
N PRO A 120 -10.76 -12.07 -14.73
CA PRO A 120 -10.00 -12.99 -15.58
C PRO A 120 -8.98 -12.27 -16.48
N GLU A 121 -9.36 -11.12 -17.06
CA GLU A 121 -8.52 -10.32 -17.94
C GLU A 121 -7.30 -9.78 -17.18
N ARG A 122 -7.55 -9.16 -16.02
CA ARG A 122 -6.49 -8.60 -15.16
C ARG A 122 -5.56 -9.69 -14.62
N SER A 123 -6.10 -10.89 -14.33
CA SER A 123 -5.31 -12.02 -13.83
C SER A 123 -4.30 -12.57 -14.84
N LYS A 124 -4.38 -12.16 -16.12
CA LYS A 124 -3.36 -12.50 -17.12
C LYS A 124 -2.02 -11.84 -16.79
N TYR A 125 -2.03 -10.58 -16.33
CA TYR A 125 -0.83 -9.78 -16.08
C TYR A 125 -0.66 -9.32 -14.61
N LEU A 126 -1.66 -9.53 -13.75
CA LEU A 126 -1.60 -9.23 -12.32
C LEU A 126 -1.66 -10.50 -11.47
N LEU A 127 -0.95 -10.48 -10.34
CA LEU A 127 -1.12 -11.39 -9.22
C LEU A 127 -1.89 -10.65 -8.10
N PHE A 128 -2.86 -11.30 -7.48
CA PHE A 128 -3.72 -10.67 -6.48
C PHE A 128 -3.49 -11.26 -5.10
N SER A 129 -3.50 -10.41 -4.08
CA SER A 129 -3.44 -10.80 -2.66
C SER A 129 -4.73 -11.48 -2.19
N ASN A 130 -4.73 -11.89 -0.93
CA ASN A 130 -5.93 -12.15 -0.15
C ASN A 130 -6.82 -10.90 -0.09
N ALA A 131 -8.11 -11.11 0.22
CA ALA A 131 -9.09 -10.03 0.32
C ALA A 131 -8.67 -9.00 1.39
N VAL A 132 -8.61 -7.73 0.99
CA VAL A 132 -8.39 -6.60 1.89
C VAL A 132 -9.71 -6.19 2.51
N MET A 133 -10.73 -5.96 1.67
CA MET A 133 -12.08 -5.60 2.11
C MET A 133 -13.12 -5.92 1.04
N THR A 134 -14.38 -5.87 1.45
CA THR A 134 -15.54 -6.01 0.57
C THR A 134 -16.33 -4.71 0.58
N VAL A 135 -16.77 -4.25 -0.58
CA VAL A 135 -17.52 -3.00 -0.76
C VAL A 135 -18.77 -3.25 -1.60
N ARG A 136 -19.85 -2.54 -1.27
CA ARG A 136 -21.13 -2.69 -1.95
C ARG A 136 -21.17 -1.88 -3.25
N GLY A 137 -21.64 -2.53 -4.31
CA GLY A 137 -22.03 -1.88 -5.55
C GLY A 137 -23.53 -1.61 -5.56
N LEU A 138 -23.91 -0.34 -5.67
CA LEU A 138 -25.30 0.12 -5.71
C LEU A 138 -25.62 0.72 -7.08
N ILE A 139 -26.91 0.76 -7.43
CA ILE A 139 -27.38 1.45 -8.63
C ILE A 139 -27.84 2.86 -8.23
N TRP A 140 -27.15 3.87 -8.75
CA TRP A 140 -27.42 5.28 -8.48
C TRP A 140 -28.31 5.90 -9.55
N SER A 141 -29.21 6.79 -9.15
CA SER A 141 -30.09 7.59 -10.03
C SER A 141 -30.26 9.01 -9.52
N ALA A 142 -30.69 9.94 -10.37
CA ALA A 142 -31.03 11.29 -9.91
C ALA A 142 -32.28 11.29 -9.00
N SER A 143 -32.29 12.12 -7.96
CA SER A 143 -33.40 12.19 -6.99
C SER A 143 -34.70 12.76 -7.58
N GLY A 144 -34.62 13.52 -8.68
CA GLY A 144 -35.76 14.22 -9.26
C GLY A 144 -36.43 13.56 -10.49
N LEU A 145 -35.88 12.46 -11.02
CA LEU A 145 -36.40 11.86 -12.28
C LEU A 145 -37.54 10.85 -12.08
N ARG A 146 -37.67 10.27 -10.88
CA ARG A 146 -38.79 9.40 -10.48
C ARG A 146 -38.97 9.57 -8.99
N GLU A 147 -40.21 9.60 -8.50
CA GLU A 147 -40.54 9.72 -7.07
C GLU A 147 -39.91 8.65 -6.16
N ARG A 148 -39.21 7.65 -6.73
CA ARG A 148 -38.54 6.55 -6.01
C ARG A 148 -37.21 6.19 -6.66
N ALA A 149 -36.28 5.71 -5.84
CA ALA A 149 -35.02 5.11 -6.28
C ALA A 149 -35.24 3.98 -7.30
N VAL A 150 -34.19 3.66 -8.07
CA VAL A 150 -34.24 2.56 -9.04
C VAL A 150 -34.48 1.24 -8.32
N HIS A 151 -35.64 0.64 -8.60
CA HIS A 151 -35.97 -0.71 -8.18
C HIS A 151 -35.64 -1.73 -9.28
N PHE A 152 -35.02 -2.83 -8.90
CA PHE A 152 -34.71 -3.97 -9.76
C PHE A 152 -34.73 -5.26 -8.93
N ASP A 153 -35.25 -6.34 -9.50
CA ASP A 153 -35.19 -7.66 -8.87
C ASP A 153 -33.97 -8.45 -9.36
N ARG A 154 -33.67 -8.28 -10.64
CA ARG A 154 -32.55 -8.91 -11.35
C ARG A 154 -31.83 -7.89 -12.25
N LEU A 155 -30.59 -8.19 -12.64
CA LEU A 155 -29.79 -7.26 -13.45
C LEU A 155 -30.46 -6.92 -14.79
N GLU A 156 -31.18 -7.86 -15.38
CA GLU A 156 -31.86 -7.69 -16.66
C GLU A 156 -32.92 -6.59 -16.65
N ASP A 157 -33.50 -6.28 -15.48
CA ASP A 157 -34.49 -5.20 -15.34
C ASP A 157 -33.85 -3.83 -15.59
N LEU A 158 -32.51 -3.75 -15.50
CA LEU A 158 -31.75 -2.53 -15.76
C LEU A 158 -31.57 -2.24 -17.25
N ARG A 159 -31.82 -3.21 -18.16
CA ARG A 159 -31.64 -3.03 -19.62
C ARG A 159 -32.38 -1.84 -20.21
N ARG A 160 -33.50 -1.46 -19.60
CA ARG A 160 -34.36 -0.37 -20.07
C ARG A 160 -33.77 1.03 -19.86
N TYR A 161 -32.72 1.16 -19.04
CA TYR A 161 -32.15 2.44 -18.69
C TYR A 161 -30.93 2.77 -19.54
N LYS A 162 -30.74 4.07 -19.80
CA LYS A 162 -29.46 4.60 -20.23
C LYS A 162 -28.46 4.58 -19.06
N ILE A 163 -27.42 3.77 -19.18
CA ILE A 163 -26.47 3.51 -18.10
C ILE A 163 -25.15 4.24 -18.32
N GLY A 164 -24.65 4.91 -17.29
CA GLY A 164 -23.27 5.38 -17.24
C GLY A 164 -22.33 4.27 -16.79
N VAL A 165 -21.13 4.21 -17.34
CA VAL A 165 -20.07 3.32 -16.84
C VAL A 165 -18.73 4.06 -16.78
N THR A 166 -17.84 3.62 -15.90
CA THR A 166 -16.50 4.17 -15.76
C THR A 166 -15.52 3.33 -16.58
N ARG A 167 -14.70 4.01 -17.40
CA ARG A 167 -13.74 3.37 -18.29
C ARG A 167 -12.78 2.47 -17.51
N GLY A 168 -12.75 1.20 -17.88
CA GLY A 168 -11.87 0.19 -17.27
C GLY A 168 -12.45 -0.49 -16.03
N TYR A 169 -13.67 -0.15 -15.60
CA TYR A 169 -14.34 -0.87 -14.51
C TYR A 169 -14.80 -2.25 -14.97
N SER A 170 -14.95 -3.15 -13.99
CA SER A 170 -15.72 -4.37 -14.14
C SER A 170 -16.84 -4.32 -13.10
N TYR A 171 -18.06 -4.53 -13.56
CA TYR A 171 -19.28 -4.59 -12.76
C TYR A 171 -19.66 -6.03 -12.39
N GLY A 172 -18.72 -6.96 -12.60
CA GLY A 172 -18.88 -8.38 -12.40
C GLY A 172 -19.29 -9.09 -13.70
N PRO A 173 -18.86 -10.35 -13.92
CA PRO A 173 -18.98 -11.02 -15.22
C PRO A 173 -20.40 -11.02 -15.80
N LYS A 174 -21.42 -11.21 -14.95
CA LYS A 174 -22.83 -11.22 -15.37
C LYS A 174 -23.28 -9.84 -15.87
N PHE A 175 -22.93 -8.78 -15.16
CA PHE A 175 -23.32 -7.42 -15.55
C PHE A 175 -22.47 -6.93 -16.72
N ASP A 176 -21.18 -7.22 -16.73
CA ASP A 176 -20.27 -6.90 -17.84
C ASP A 176 -20.75 -7.51 -19.17
N GLU A 177 -21.27 -8.74 -19.15
CA GLU A 177 -21.90 -9.35 -20.32
C GLU A 177 -23.20 -8.63 -20.71
N LEU A 178 -24.06 -8.34 -19.74
CA LEU A 178 -25.33 -7.65 -19.95
C LEU A 178 -25.13 -6.27 -20.59
N LEU A 179 -24.14 -5.51 -20.12
CA LEU A 179 -23.80 -4.16 -20.60
C LEU A 179 -23.50 -4.11 -22.09
N LYS A 180 -23.01 -5.20 -22.70
CA LYS A 180 -22.77 -5.28 -24.16
C LYS A 180 -24.03 -5.11 -25.00
N SER A 181 -25.20 -5.35 -24.40
CA SER A 181 -26.52 -5.22 -25.04
C SER A 181 -27.30 -3.97 -24.63
N MET A 182 -26.72 -3.11 -23.78
CA MET A 182 -27.39 -1.94 -23.20
C MET A 182 -26.95 -0.62 -23.87
N HIS A 183 -27.74 0.44 -23.66
CA HIS A 183 -27.32 1.80 -24.03
C HIS A 183 -26.33 2.34 -22.99
N VAL A 184 -25.03 2.16 -23.28
CA VAL A 184 -23.93 2.52 -22.38
C VAL A 184 -23.31 3.87 -22.77
N ASP A 185 -23.16 4.76 -21.79
CA ASP A 185 -22.40 6.00 -21.90
C ASP A 185 -21.15 5.92 -21.02
N VAL A 186 -19.96 5.98 -21.62
CA VAL A 186 -18.69 5.80 -20.91
C VAL A 186 -18.15 7.15 -20.41
N ALA A 187 -17.75 7.21 -19.14
CA ALA A 187 -17.02 8.33 -18.55
C ALA A 187 -15.62 7.90 -18.07
N ASN A 188 -14.73 8.87 -17.87
CA ASN A 188 -13.37 8.61 -17.38
C ASN A 188 -13.25 8.65 -15.85
N SER A 189 -14.32 9.02 -15.12
CA SER A 189 -14.38 9.01 -13.66
C SER A 189 -15.81 8.84 -13.16
N ASP A 190 -15.94 8.38 -11.92
CA ASP A 190 -17.23 8.25 -11.22
C ASP A 190 -17.89 9.62 -11.03
N TYR A 191 -17.11 10.67 -10.71
CA TYR A 191 -17.61 12.05 -10.63
C TYR A 191 -18.38 12.46 -11.90
N LEU A 192 -17.81 12.19 -13.08
CA LEU A 192 -18.45 12.54 -14.34
C LEU A 192 -19.74 11.74 -14.57
N ASN A 193 -19.83 10.49 -14.10
CA ASN A 193 -21.07 9.73 -14.15
C ASN A 193 -22.15 10.35 -13.24
N TYR A 194 -21.80 10.78 -12.02
CA TYR A 194 -22.76 11.48 -11.16
C TYR A 194 -23.21 12.84 -11.74
N VAL A 195 -22.29 13.60 -12.37
CA VAL A 195 -22.67 14.83 -13.09
C VAL A 195 -23.63 14.54 -14.24
N LYS A 196 -23.36 13.48 -15.03
CA LYS A 196 -24.26 13.05 -16.11
C LYS A 196 -25.63 12.61 -15.58
N LEU A 197 -25.69 11.94 -14.44
CA LEU A 197 -26.94 11.55 -13.77
C LEU A 197 -27.78 12.78 -13.43
N VAL A 198 -27.20 13.74 -12.71
CA VAL A 198 -27.89 14.96 -12.29
C VAL A 198 -28.35 15.79 -13.49
N ALA A 199 -27.58 15.78 -14.58
CA ALA A 199 -27.92 16.45 -15.84
C ALA A 199 -28.92 15.67 -16.72
N GLY A 200 -29.40 14.49 -16.28
CA GLY A 200 -30.32 13.64 -17.06
C GLY A 200 -29.72 13.06 -18.34
N ARG A 201 -28.39 13.06 -18.49
CA ARG A 201 -27.70 12.48 -19.66
C ARG A 201 -27.63 10.96 -19.60
N ILE A 202 -27.65 10.41 -18.39
CA ILE A 202 -27.82 8.99 -18.09
C ILE A 202 -28.89 8.86 -17.00
N GLU A 203 -29.54 7.70 -16.92
CA GLU A 203 -30.59 7.44 -15.95
C GLU A 203 -30.07 6.69 -14.74
N ILE A 204 -29.09 5.80 -14.93
CA ILE A 204 -28.50 4.99 -13.86
C ILE A 204 -26.97 4.92 -13.95
N PHE A 205 -26.33 4.74 -12.79
CA PHE A 205 -24.89 4.47 -12.69
C PHE A 205 -24.63 3.40 -11.62
N PRO A 206 -24.08 2.22 -11.96
CA PRO A 206 -23.56 1.29 -10.98
C PRO A 206 -22.27 1.84 -10.35
N GLY A 207 -22.28 2.06 -9.03
CA GLY A 207 -21.19 2.73 -8.32
C GLY A 207 -20.92 2.11 -6.94
N ASN A 208 -19.69 2.27 -6.47
CA ASN A 208 -19.29 1.86 -5.12
C ASN A 208 -19.83 2.85 -4.09
N GLU A 209 -20.53 2.35 -3.08
CA GLU A 209 -21.15 3.17 -2.03
C GLU A 209 -20.17 4.06 -1.28
N ILE A 210 -19.03 3.50 -0.86
CA ILE A 210 -18.01 4.25 -0.11
C ILE A 210 -17.43 5.36 -0.98
N VAL A 211 -17.30 5.11 -2.30
CA VAL A 211 -16.79 6.12 -3.23
C VAL A 211 -17.80 7.21 -3.54
N ALA A 212 -19.07 6.86 -3.65
CA ALA A 212 -20.14 7.84 -3.77
C ALA A 212 -20.13 8.81 -2.58
N ALA A 213 -20.04 8.28 -1.35
CA ALA A 213 -19.98 9.09 -0.14
C ALA A 213 -18.76 10.03 -0.13
N GLY A 214 -17.57 9.52 -0.47
CA GLY A 214 -16.35 10.33 -0.59
C GLY A 214 -16.47 11.43 -1.64
N LEU A 215 -17.02 11.11 -2.81
CA LEU A 215 -17.27 12.09 -3.87
C LEU A 215 -18.27 13.15 -3.45
N PHE A 216 -19.37 12.80 -2.79
CA PHE A 216 -20.35 13.80 -2.36
C PHE A 216 -19.81 14.67 -1.22
N LYS A 217 -18.89 14.16 -0.40
CA LYS A 217 -18.14 14.98 0.57
C LYS A 217 -17.32 16.05 -0.17
N LYS A 218 -16.55 15.64 -1.19
CA LYS A 218 -15.69 16.52 -2.00
C LYS A 218 -16.46 17.46 -2.94
N HIS A 219 -17.65 17.06 -3.38
CA HIS A 219 -18.48 17.75 -4.37
C HIS A 219 -19.88 18.03 -3.80
N PRO A 220 -20.03 19.08 -2.96
CA PRO A 220 -21.30 19.42 -2.32
C PRO A 220 -22.44 19.67 -3.30
N GLU A 221 -22.14 20.05 -4.55
CA GLU A 221 -23.13 20.28 -5.62
C GLU A 221 -23.90 19.02 -6.03
N LEU A 222 -23.40 17.82 -5.70
CA LEU A 222 -24.05 16.53 -5.95
C LEU A 222 -24.91 16.05 -4.77
N ARG A 223 -24.72 16.60 -3.57
CA ARG A 223 -25.44 16.17 -2.36
C ARG A 223 -26.95 16.37 -2.52
N GLY A 224 -27.73 15.35 -2.16
CA GLY A 224 -29.19 15.36 -2.25
C GLY A 224 -29.77 15.30 -3.67
N LYS A 225 -28.93 15.31 -4.72
CA LYS A 225 -29.35 15.22 -6.12
C LYS A 225 -29.33 13.81 -6.69
N VAL A 226 -28.78 12.87 -5.94
CA VAL A 226 -28.67 11.46 -6.32
C VAL A 226 -29.14 10.58 -5.16
N VAL A 227 -29.77 9.47 -5.52
CA VAL A 227 -30.23 8.41 -4.61
C VAL A 227 -29.72 7.08 -5.15
N HIS A 228 -29.76 6.03 -4.35
CA HIS A 228 -29.33 4.68 -4.76
C HIS A 228 -30.42 3.65 -4.51
N SER A 229 -30.28 2.49 -5.15
CA SER A 229 -31.12 1.32 -4.94
C SER A 229 -31.05 0.79 -3.50
N ASP A 230 -32.14 0.16 -3.06
CA ASP A 230 -32.26 -0.38 -1.69
C ASP A 230 -31.33 -1.58 -1.45
N LYS A 231 -30.98 -2.31 -2.52
CA LYS A 231 -30.11 -3.47 -2.46
C LYS A 231 -28.86 -3.30 -3.32
N SER A 232 -27.80 -3.96 -2.87
CA SER A 232 -26.55 -4.16 -3.61
C SER A 232 -26.80 -5.03 -4.83
N PHE A 233 -26.26 -4.63 -6.00
CA PHE A 233 -26.25 -5.49 -7.19
C PHE A 233 -25.03 -6.42 -7.20
N ILE A 234 -23.98 -6.08 -6.42
CA ILE A 234 -22.76 -6.86 -6.30
C ILE A 234 -21.97 -6.50 -5.03
N GLU A 235 -21.29 -7.47 -4.46
CA GLU A 235 -20.24 -7.25 -3.46
C GLU A 235 -18.86 -7.36 -4.13
N TRP A 236 -18.13 -6.26 -4.20
CA TRP A 236 -16.78 -6.24 -4.76
C TRP A 236 -15.74 -6.52 -3.70
N VAL A 237 -14.94 -7.56 -3.93
CA VAL A 237 -13.80 -7.88 -3.06
C VAL A 237 -12.55 -7.18 -3.58
N LEU A 238 -12.10 -6.17 -2.86
CA LEU A 238 -10.89 -5.41 -3.15
C LEU A 238 -9.65 -6.14 -2.63
N ARG A 239 -8.60 -6.13 -3.44
CA ARG A 239 -7.31 -6.79 -3.18
C ARG A 239 -6.17 -5.88 -3.59
N ILE A 240 -4.99 -6.12 -3.02
CA ILE A 240 -3.75 -5.62 -3.60
C ILE A 240 -3.51 -6.41 -4.90
N ALA A 241 -3.13 -5.70 -5.95
CA ALA A 241 -2.78 -6.30 -7.23
C ALA A 241 -1.35 -5.92 -7.60
N VAL A 242 -0.51 -6.93 -7.79
CA VAL A 242 0.92 -6.82 -8.12
C VAL A 242 1.11 -7.15 -9.59
N SER A 243 1.86 -6.32 -10.31
CA SER A 243 2.27 -6.63 -11.68
C SER A 243 3.09 -7.92 -11.70
N LYS A 244 2.77 -8.85 -12.59
CA LYS A 244 3.58 -10.07 -12.78
C LYS A 244 5.01 -9.79 -13.28
N LYS A 245 5.29 -8.57 -13.71
CA LYS A 245 6.63 -8.09 -14.08
C LYS A 245 7.40 -7.49 -12.90
N SER A 246 6.79 -7.39 -11.73
CA SER A 246 7.42 -6.84 -10.52
C SER A 246 8.11 -7.93 -9.71
N LYS A 247 9.17 -7.55 -8.99
CA LYS A 247 9.82 -8.39 -7.98
C LYS A 247 8.91 -8.70 -6.79
N LEU A 248 7.84 -7.92 -6.58
CA LEU A 248 6.86 -8.17 -5.53
C LEU A 248 6.08 -9.48 -5.71
N VAL A 249 6.12 -10.11 -6.89
CA VAL A 249 5.51 -11.43 -7.12
C VAL A 249 6.03 -12.45 -6.10
N ASP A 250 7.34 -12.44 -5.84
CA ASP A 250 7.99 -13.37 -4.91
C ASP A 250 7.69 -13.04 -3.43
N MET A 251 7.18 -11.83 -3.18
CA MET A 251 6.79 -11.37 -1.84
C MET A 251 5.29 -11.55 -1.56
N MET A 252 4.53 -12.12 -2.49
CA MET A 252 3.09 -12.32 -2.30
C MET A 252 2.74 -13.15 -1.04
N PRO A 253 3.49 -14.21 -0.65
CA PRO A 253 3.26 -14.89 0.62
C PRO A 253 3.39 -13.96 1.83
N GLN A 254 4.44 -13.14 1.90
CA GLN A 254 4.71 -12.20 2.98
C GLN A 254 3.68 -11.07 3.00
N ILE A 255 3.28 -10.54 1.84
CA ILE A 255 2.19 -9.56 1.72
C ILE A 255 0.90 -10.14 2.31
N ASN A 256 0.57 -11.39 1.98
CA ASN A 256 -0.64 -12.04 2.48
C ASN A 256 -0.57 -12.34 3.98
N GLU A 257 0.61 -12.70 4.50
CA GLU A 257 0.84 -12.90 5.93
C GLU A 257 0.64 -11.60 6.71
N GLU A 258 1.26 -10.49 6.27
CA GLU A 258 1.12 -9.19 6.92
C GLU A 258 -0.31 -8.63 6.81
N LEU A 259 -0.98 -8.81 5.67
CA LEU A 259 -2.41 -8.47 5.55
C LEU A 259 -3.26 -9.28 6.54
N GLY A 260 -2.92 -10.56 6.76
CA GLY A 260 -3.57 -11.40 7.76
C GLY A 260 -3.38 -10.87 9.18
N LYS A 261 -2.14 -10.53 9.56
CA LYS A 261 -1.82 -9.93 10.86
C LYS A 261 -2.55 -8.60 11.06
N MET A 262 -2.46 -7.68 10.11
CA MET A 262 -3.13 -6.38 10.15
C MET A 262 -4.66 -6.51 10.31
N LYS A 263 -5.26 -7.55 9.72
CA LYS A 263 -6.68 -7.84 9.89
C LYS A 263 -7.01 -8.33 11.30
N VAL A 264 -6.25 -9.29 11.83
CA VAL A 264 -6.44 -9.82 13.19
C VAL A 264 -6.22 -8.74 14.26
N GLU A 265 -5.25 -7.86 14.05
CA GLU A 265 -4.95 -6.71 14.91
C GLU A 265 -6.00 -5.59 14.82
N GLY A 266 -6.95 -5.65 13.87
CA GLY A 266 -7.97 -4.61 13.67
C GLY A 266 -7.46 -3.34 12.99
N VAL A 267 -6.23 -3.35 12.47
CA VAL A 267 -5.61 -2.18 11.80
C VAL A 267 -6.39 -1.80 10.54
N ILE A 268 -6.75 -2.79 9.71
CA ILE A 268 -7.51 -2.53 8.47
C ILE A 268 -8.88 -1.92 8.79
N ASP A 269 -9.58 -2.45 9.78
CA ASP A 269 -10.90 -1.95 10.16
C ASP A 269 -10.82 -0.55 10.77
N ALA A 270 -9.78 -0.26 11.56
CA ALA A 270 -9.55 1.08 12.11
C ALA A 270 -9.28 2.11 11.01
N ILE A 271 -8.48 1.75 10.00
CA ILE A 271 -8.26 2.60 8.81
C ILE A 271 -9.58 2.85 8.10
N ILE A 272 -10.38 1.81 7.82
CA ILE A 272 -11.66 1.99 7.11
C ILE A 272 -12.57 2.96 7.89
N ARG A 273 -12.78 2.71 9.19
CA ARG A 273 -13.65 3.55 10.03
C ARG A 273 -13.24 5.02 10.02
N LYS A 274 -11.94 5.31 10.12
CA LYS A 274 -11.39 6.68 10.08
C LYS A 274 -11.88 7.51 8.88
N TYR A 275 -12.15 6.89 7.74
CA TYR A 275 -12.58 7.60 6.52
C TYR A 275 -14.06 7.42 6.18
N THR A 276 -14.77 6.51 6.84
CA THR A 276 -16.18 6.21 6.53
C THR A 276 -17.16 6.62 7.63
N GLU A 277 -16.68 6.84 8.85
CA GLU A 277 -17.44 7.28 10.03
C GLU A 277 -17.05 8.71 10.42
#